data_AF-A0A2J5PAR2-F1
#
_entry.id   AF-A0A2J5PAR2-F1
#
_cell.length_a   1.000
_cell.length_b   1.000
_cell.length_c   1.000
_cell.angle_alpha   90.00
_cell.angle_beta   90.00
_cell.angle_gamma   90.00
#
_symmetry.space_group_name_H-M   'P 1'
#
loop_
_entity.id
_entity.type
_entity.pdbx_description
1 polymer ?
#
loop_
_entity_poly.entity_id
_entity_poly.type
_entity_poly.pdbx_seq_one_letter_code
_entity_poly.pdbx_strand_id
1 'polypeptide(L)' 'MATKRLWRWRGLSLQGIPCQGTLWQDNRPEALQALQRQRIIPLTLRRCSVQ' A
#
# COMPACT_ATOMS: atom_id res chain seq x y z
N MET A 1 15.12 8.37 13.02
CA MET A 1 15.03 7.70 11.70
C MET A 1 13.88 6.70 11.76
N ALA A 2 12.77 6.95 11.07
CA ALA A 2 11.70 5.96 11.00
C ALA A 2 12.16 4.82 10.09
N THR A 3 12.14 3.58 10.60
CA THR A 3 12.49 2.40 9.81
C THR A 3 11.35 2.13 8.84
N LYS A 4 11.50 2.55 7.59
CA LYS A 4 10.51 2.27 6.54
C LYS A 4 10.24 0.76 6.48
N ARG A 5 8.97 0.38 6.44
CA ARG A 5 8.51 -1.01 6.36
C ARG A 5 7.96 -1.27 4.96
N LEU A 6 8.16 -2.49 4.46
CA LEU A 6 7.58 -2.90 3.19
C LEU A 6 6.12 -3.32 3.40
N TRP A 7 5.23 -2.82 2.56
CA TRP A 7 3.81 -3.13 2.58
C TRP A 7 3.39 -3.70 1.24
N ARG A 8 2.79 -4.90 1.24
CA ARG A 8 2.14 -5.47 0.08
C ARG A 8 0.66 -5.13 0.10
N TRP A 9 0.14 -4.69 -1.05
CA TRP A 9 -1.24 -4.27 -1.19
C TRP A 9 -1.89 -4.88 -2.41
N ARG A 10 -3.22 -4.98 -2.36
CA ARG A 10 -4.09 -5.26 -3.49
C ARG A 10 -5.25 -4.28 -3.43
N GLY A 11 -5.70 -3.80 -4.59
CA GLY A 11 -6.73 -2.79 -4.69
C GLY A 11 -7.40 -2.79 -6.05
N LEU A 12 -8.24 -1.78 -6.24
CA LEU A 12 -8.85 -1.45 -7.52
C LEU A 12 -8.37 -0.06 -7.95
N SER A 13 -8.14 0.13 -9.24
CA SER A 13 -8.08 1.49 -9.79
C SER A 13 -9.47 2.12 -9.78
N LEU A 14 -9.56 3.43 -10.06
CA LEU A 14 -10.85 4.10 -10.21
C LEU A 14 -11.73 3.52 -11.33
N GLN A 15 -11.13 2.82 -12.30
CA GLN A 15 -11.84 2.12 -13.36
C GLN A 15 -12.34 0.73 -12.93
N GLY A 16 -12.16 0.36 -11.66
CA GLY A 16 -12.52 -0.96 -11.15
C GLY A 16 -11.56 -2.09 -11.58
N ILE A 17 -10.40 -1.73 -12.14
CA ILE A 17 -9.41 -2.72 -12.60
C ILE A 17 -8.62 -3.23 -11.39
N PRO A 18 -8.55 -4.56 -11.16
CA PRO A 18 -7.72 -5.12 -10.11
C PRO A 18 -6.25 -4.79 -10.30
N CYS A 19 -5.62 -4.27 -9.24
CA CYS A 19 -4.21 -3.94 -9.22
C CYS A 19 -3.56 -4.35 -7.90
N GLN A 20 -2.25 -4.53 -7.92
CA GLN A 20 -1.49 -4.95 -6.75
C GLN A 20 -0.06 -4.44 -6.83
N GLY A 21 0.61 -4.39 -5.68
CA GLY A 21 2.00 -3.98 -5.61
C GLY A 21 2.56 -4.00 -4.21
N THR A 22 3.74 -3.40 -4.08
CA THR A 22 4.41 -3.16 -2.80
C THR A 22 4.88 -1.73 -2.69
N LEU A 23 4.87 -1.17 -1.49
CA LEU A 23 5.37 0.17 -1.22
C LEU A 23 6.05 0.25 0.15
N TRP A 24 7.01 1.15 0.30
CA TRP A 24 7.70 1.40 1.56
C TRP A 24 7.06 2.55 2.31
N GLN A 25 6.62 2.32 3.54
CA GLN A 25 6.13 3.36 4.45
C GLN A 25 6.37 3.02 5.90
N ASP A 26 6.44 4.04 6.76
CA ASP A 26 6.78 3.87 8.18
C ASP A 26 5.66 3.13 8.92
N ASN A 27 4.40 3.42 8.60
CA ASN A 27 3.23 2.77 9.19
C ASN A 27 2.07 2.53 8.20
N ARG A 28 1.04 1.85 8.70
CA ARG A 28 -0.17 1.49 7.93
C ARG A 28 -0.95 2.71 7.41
N PRO A 29 -1.25 3.76 8.22
CA PRO A 29 -1.98 4.92 7.71
C PRO A 29 -1.23 5.68 6.60
N GLU A 30 0.09 5.82 6.67
CA GLU A 30 0.88 6.43 5.59
C GLU A 30 0.87 5.60 4.31
N ALA A 31 0.86 4.26 4.43
CA ALA A 31 0.68 3.35 3.31
C ALA A 31 -0.70 3.50 2.66
N LEU A 32 -1.76 3.63 3.46
CA LEU A 32 -3.11 3.88 2.94
C LEU A 32 -3.20 5.25 2.25
N GLN A 33 -2.63 6.29 2.85
CA GLN A 33 -2.62 7.64 2.27
C GLN A 33 -1.86 7.68 0.94
N ALA A 34 -0.75 6.94 0.82
CA ALA A 34 -0.02 6.80 -0.43
C ALA A 34 -0.88 6.15 -1.53
N LEU A 35 -1.63 5.09 -1.21
CA LEU A 35 -2.55 4.44 -2.14
C LEU A 35 -3.71 5.37 -2.54
N GLN A 36 -4.26 6.13 -1.59
CA GLN A 36 -5.29 7.14 -1.87
C GLN A 36 -4.79 8.22 -2.82
N ARG A 37 -3.56 8.73 -2.65
CA ARG A 37 -2.94 9.71 -3.58
C ARG A 37 -2.77 9.13 -4.98
N GLN A 38 -2.53 7.83 -5.09
CA GLN A 38 -2.49 7.10 -6.37
C GLN A 38 -3.87 6.73 -6.91
N ARG A 39 -4.95 7.16 -6.23
CA ARG A 39 -6.34 6.86 -6.59
C ARG A 39 -6.63 5.35 -6.65
N ILE A 40 -5.99 4.61 -5.76
CA ILE A 40 -6.20 3.18 -5.59
C ILE A 40 -7.12 2.99 -4.39
N ILE A 41 -8.16 2.17 -4.58
CA ILE A 41 -9.06 1.73 -3.51
C ILE A 41 -8.46 0.45 -2.91
N PRO A 42 -7.88 0.50 -1.70
CA PRO A 42 -7.19 -0.65 -1.15
C PRO A 42 -8.18 -1.69 -0.63
N LEU A 43 -8.07 -2.93 -1.13
CA LEU A 43 -8.84 -4.08 -0.65
C LEU A 43 -8.08 -4.83 0.45
N THR A 44 -6.76 -4.92 0.31
CA THR A 44 -5.89 -5.53 1.34
C THR A 44 -4.58 -4.77 1.45
N LEU A 45 -4.05 -4.69 2.67
CA LEU A 45 -2.76 -4.10 2.98
C LEU A 45 -2.11 -4.92 4.09
N ARG A 46 -0.94 -5.51 3.81
CA ARG A 46 -0.20 -6.39 4.74
C ARG A 46 1.24 -5.93 4.84
N ARG A 47 1.79 -5.95 6.06
CA ARG A 47 3.21 -5.69 6.28
C ARG A 47 4.02 -6.91 5.82
N CYS A 48 5.09 -6.67 5.08
CA CYS A 48 6.07 -7.68 4.72
C CYS A 48 7.28 -7.55 5.66
N SER A 49 7.84 -8.69 6.07
CA SER A 49 9.18 -8.72 6.63
C SER A 49 10.16 -8.76 5.47
N VAL A 50 11.15 -7.86 5.48
CA VAL A 50 12.30 -7.95 4.59
C VAL A 50 13.42 -8.48 5.47
N GLN A 51 13.84 -9.71 5.22
CA GLN A 51 14.95 -10.36 5.94
C GLN A 51 16.27 -10.03 5.27
#